data_AF-A0A9D8H429-F1
#
_entry.id   AF-A0A9D8H429-F1
#
_cell.length_a   1.000
_cell.length_b   1.000
_cell.length_c   1.000
_cell.angle_alpha   90.00
_cell.angle_beta   90.00
_cell.angle_gamma   90.00
#
_symmetry.space_group_name_H-M   'P 1'
#
loop_
_entity.id
_entity.type
_entity.pdbx_description
1 polymer ?
#
loop_
_entity_poly.entity_id
_entity_poly.type
_entity_poly.pdbx_seq_one_letter_code
_entity_poly.pdbx_strand_id
1 'polypeptide(L)'
;WVDPARVFFYDDIFIVDKKQAKSLFRAMIDEGITPQWTAQIRADSIYKSKQTLEPDHELLSLMRDSGCYMVYIGFESITQEGLDAYNKKQTVEHITTSIKLLHDYGIRVHGMFVVGADTDTPETVRATVDFAIEHGVDTLQMMMLTTLPGTAFDAQMRAEGRVLTDDYSLYDGHHCIIQPKLMTPYRLQMETWKNMLRFYSKKTPWELGKKEIRANLWQFLRLLTEVKFMRNLPKAVRLWLTNRPSESFRLIRTTISRRGMRTIYETLGVAIFRAYGRKQLLKFTDQPESMVHLDEIRRLPAWTPPAESEPQGQESPSLKVLS
;
A
#
# COMPACT_ATOMS: atom_id res chain seq x y z
N TRP A 1 -26.08 -6.63 16.72
CA TRP A 1 -25.20 -5.45 16.71
C TRP A 1 -23.81 -5.93 16.37
N VAL A 2 -23.36 -5.67 15.14
CA VAL A 2 -21.97 -5.94 14.75
C VAL A 2 -21.13 -5.07 15.67
N ASP A 3 -20.18 -5.66 16.38
CA ASP A 3 -19.08 -4.94 17.03
C ASP A 3 -17.95 -4.94 15.98
N PRO A 4 -17.95 -4.03 14.99
CA PRO A 4 -16.83 -3.97 14.07
C PRO A 4 -15.68 -3.38 14.88
N ALA A 5 -14.90 -4.24 15.50
CA ALA A 5 -13.65 -3.86 16.15
C ALA A 5 -12.75 -3.03 15.21
N ARG A 6 -12.99 -3.10 13.88
CA ARG A 6 -12.36 -2.30 12.83
C ARG A 6 -13.35 -1.96 11.70
N VAL A 7 -13.25 -0.75 11.17
CA VAL A 7 -14.05 -0.24 10.03
C VAL A 7 -13.12 0.12 8.87
N PHE A 8 -13.52 -0.18 7.64
CA PHE A 8 -12.87 0.33 6.43
C PHE A 8 -13.87 1.20 5.66
N PHE A 9 -13.59 2.49 5.52
CA PHE A 9 -14.36 3.36 4.63
C PHE A 9 -13.92 3.10 3.19
N TYR A 10 -14.89 2.69 2.36
CA TYR A 10 -14.64 2.16 1.02
C TYR A 10 -14.63 3.22 -0.08
N ASP A 11 -14.88 4.49 0.26
CA ASP A 11 -14.85 5.63 -0.65
C ASP A 11 -13.51 5.68 -1.42
N ASP A 12 -13.56 5.91 -2.73
CA ASP A 12 -12.36 6.01 -3.58
C ASP A 12 -11.38 7.08 -3.07
N ILE A 13 -11.95 8.19 -2.56
CA ILE A 13 -11.25 9.23 -1.83
C ILE A 13 -12.15 9.62 -0.66
N PHE A 14 -11.79 9.22 0.55
CA PHE A 14 -12.63 9.45 1.73
C PHE A 14 -12.69 10.94 2.14
N ILE A 15 -11.61 11.69 1.92
CA ILE A 15 -11.50 13.10 2.29
C ILE A 15 -11.51 13.98 1.02
N VAL A 16 -12.63 14.00 0.31
CA VAL A 16 -12.87 14.96 -0.79
C VAL A 16 -13.33 16.30 -0.22
N ASP A 17 -14.38 16.29 0.61
CA ASP A 17 -14.86 17.45 1.33
C ASP A 17 -14.37 17.42 2.79
N LYS A 18 -13.38 18.28 3.08
CA LYS A 18 -12.79 18.39 4.42
C LYS A 18 -13.80 18.87 5.47
N LYS A 19 -14.78 19.71 5.12
CA LYS A 19 -15.79 20.17 6.08
C LYS A 19 -16.69 19.01 6.48
N GLN A 20 -17.11 18.20 5.50
CA GLN A 20 -17.91 17.01 5.75
C GLN A 20 -17.13 15.98 6.58
N ALA A 21 -15.87 15.70 6.22
CA ALA A 21 -15.01 14.78 6.97
C ALA A 21 -14.83 15.22 8.43
N LYS A 22 -14.51 16.51 8.67
CA LYS A 22 -14.39 17.06 10.02
C LYS A 22 -15.71 16.98 10.80
N SER A 23 -16.85 17.25 10.15
CA SER A 23 -18.16 17.13 10.79
C SER A 23 -18.45 15.68 11.22
N LEU A 24 -18.14 14.71 10.36
CA LEU A 24 -18.28 13.29 10.67
C LEU A 24 -17.40 12.90 11.85
N PHE A 25 -16.11 13.26 11.84
CA PHE A 25 -15.20 12.92 12.92
C PHE A 25 -15.60 13.53 14.26
N ARG A 26 -16.07 14.79 14.27
CA ARG A 26 -16.61 15.40 15.50
C ARG A 26 -17.82 14.63 16.02
N ALA A 27 -18.79 14.32 15.15
CA ALA A 27 -19.96 13.53 15.54
C ALA A 27 -19.58 12.14 16.09
N MET A 28 -18.61 11.46 15.46
CA MET A 28 -18.10 10.18 15.96
C MET A 28 -17.49 10.30 17.36
N ILE A 29 -16.73 11.36 17.61
CA ILE A 29 -16.09 11.62 18.90
C ILE A 29 -17.14 11.98 19.96
N ASP A 30 -18.08 12.86 19.62
CA ASP A 30 -19.14 13.35 20.52
C ASP A 30 -20.08 12.20 20.95
N GLU A 31 -20.40 11.29 20.04
CA GLU A 31 -21.22 10.10 20.33
C GLU A 31 -20.40 8.95 20.98
N GLY A 32 -19.08 9.11 21.12
CA GLY A 32 -18.19 8.06 21.64
C GLY A 32 -18.07 6.82 20.74
N ILE A 33 -18.39 6.96 19.45
CA ILE A 33 -18.33 5.90 18.43
C ILE A 33 -17.02 6.05 17.64
N THR A 34 -15.91 5.66 18.26
CA THR A 34 -14.55 5.79 17.67
C THR A 34 -13.91 4.41 17.46
N PRO A 35 -14.44 3.57 16.55
CA PRO A 35 -13.78 2.31 16.20
C PRO A 35 -12.42 2.61 15.54
N GLN A 36 -11.51 1.62 15.55
CA GLN A 36 -10.33 1.73 14.69
C GLN A 36 -10.80 1.74 13.24
N TRP A 37 -10.50 2.80 12.50
CA TRP A 37 -10.89 2.90 11.10
C TRP A 37 -9.70 3.12 10.18
N THR A 38 -9.87 2.68 8.93
CA THR A 38 -8.93 2.92 7.84
C THR A 38 -9.69 3.40 6.61
N ALA A 39 -9.03 4.15 5.72
CA ALA A 39 -9.66 4.72 4.53
C ALA A 39 -8.63 5.05 3.45
N GLN A 40 -9.06 5.10 2.20
CA GLN A 40 -8.23 5.63 1.11
C GLN A 40 -8.33 7.17 1.07
N ILE A 41 -7.18 7.84 1.00
CA ILE A 41 -7.10 9.30 0.86
C ILE A 41 -6.02 9.67 -0.15
N ARG A 42 -6.09 10.90 -0.68
CA ARG A 42 -4.94 11.48 -1.37
C ARG A 42 -3.97 12.10 -0.38
N ALA A 43 -2.67 12.08 -0.68
CA ALA A 43 -1.65 12.74 0.16
C ALA A 43 -1.92 14.25 0.36
N ASP A 44 -2.51 14.94 -0.61
CA ASP A 44 -2.83 16.37 -0.51
C ASP A 44 -4.06 16.67 0.38
N SER A 45 -4.81 15.65 0.82
CA SER A 45 -6.04 15.82 1.60
C SER A 45 -5.78 16.35 3.01
N ILE A 46 -4.56 16.20 3.54
CA ILE A 46 -4.20 16.57 4.92
C ILE A 46 -3.71 18.01 5.08
N TYR A 47 -3.57 18.75 3.98
CA TYR A 47 -3.22 20.17 3.99
C TYR A 47 -4.48 21.03 3.97
N LYS A 48 -4.43 22.29 4.38
CA LYS A 48 -5.61 23.17 4.34
C LYS A 48 -6.08 23.42 2.91
N SER A 49 -5.14 23.60 1.99
CA SER A 49 -5.42 23.82 0.57
C SER A 49 -4.42 23.08 -0.31
N LYS A 50 -4.75 22.85 -1.59
CA LYS A 50 -3.83 22.24 -2.56
C LYS A 50 -2.68 23.19 -2.94
N GLN A 51 -2.88 24.50 -2.76
CA GLN A 51 -1.89 25.53 -3.10
C GLN A 51 -0.92 25.83 -1.95
N THR A 52 -1.34 25.56 -0.70
CA THR A 52 -0.54 25.85 0.49
C THR A 52 -0.16 24.53 1.15
N LEU A 53 1.13 24.26 1.33
CA LEU A 53 1.62 23.11 2.11
C LEU A 53 1.45 23.29 3.62
N GLU A 54 0.46 24.10 4.02
CA GLU A 54 0.12 24.29 5.41
C GLU A 54 -0.71 23.09 5.90
N PRO A 55 -0.21 22.32 6.88
CA PRO A 55 -0.95 21.21 7.46
C PRO A 55 -2.32 21.63 8.02
N ASP A 56 -3.35 20.85 7.76
CA ASP A 56 -4.63 20.97 8.45
C ASP A 56 -4.56 20.21 9.79
N HIS A 57 -3.89 20.82 10.78
CA HIS A 57 -3.69 20.24 12.11
C HIS A 57 -5.00 19.86 12.82
N GLU A 58 -6.09 20.58 12.54
CA GLU A 58 -7.41 20.24 13.07
C GLU A 58 -7.92 18.93 12.46
N LEU A 59 -7.86 18.79 11.13
CA LEU A 59 -8.25 17.56 10.45
C LEU A 59 -7.46 16.35 10.97
N LEU A 60 -6.13 16.49 11.07
CA LEU A 60 -5.25 15.42 11.55
C LEU A 60 -5.54 15.02 13.00
N SER A 61 -5.83 15.99 13.87
CA SER A 61 -6.23 15.71 15.25
C SER A 61 -7.56 14.95 15.28
N LEU A 62 -8.56 15.39 14.52
CA LEU A 62 -9.86 14.73 14.42
C LEU A 62 -9.76 13.32 13.84
N MET A 63 -8.89 13.10 12.85
CA MET A 63 -8.63 11.76 12.32
C MET A 63 -8.11 10.84 13.43
N ARG A 64 -7.07 11.26 14.16
CA ARG A 64 -6.51 10.48 15.28
C ARG A 64 -7.58 10.21 16.34
N ASP A 65 -8.28 11.24 16.78
CA ASP A 65 -9.19 11.17 17.93
C ASP A 65 -10.47 10.37 17.59
N SER A 66 -10.90 10.36 16.33
CA SER A 66 -11.99 9.51 15.84
C SER A 66 -11.60 8.04 15.61
N GLY A 67 -10.31 7.70 15.73
CA GLY A 67 -9.82 6.32 15.64
C GLY A 67 -9.10 5.95 14.33
N CYS A 68 -8.61 6.92 13.55
CA CYS A 68 -7.84 6.64 12.34
C CYS A 68 -6.57 5.86 12.67
N TYR A 69 -6.49 4.62 12.18
CA TYR A 69 -5.35 3.74 12.43
C TYR A 69 -4.31 3.79 11.30
N MET A 70 -4.78 3.80 10.06
CA MET A 70 -3.98 3.73 8.85
C MET A 70 -4.75 4.32 7.68
N VAL A 71 -4.05 5.06 6.82
CA VAL A 71 -4.59 5.56 5.55
C VAL A 71 -3.87 4.91 4.36
N TYR A 72 -4.62 4.68 3.29
CA TYR A 72 -4.10 4.15 2.03
C TYR A 72 -3.90 5.31 1.08
N ILE A 73 -2.68 5.46 0.57
CA ILE A 73 -2.31 6.59 -0.29
C ILE A 73 -1.75 6.05 -1.60
N GLY A 74 -2.41 6.41 -2.70
CA GLY A 74 -1.91 6.22 -4.05
C GLY A 74 -0.82 7.24 -4.35
N PHE A 75 0.45 6.83 -4.28
CA PHE A 75 1.59 7.64 -4.72
C PHE A 75 1.78 7.55 -6.23
N GLU A 76 1.41 6.42 -6.83
CA GLU A 76 1.46 6.10 -8.27
C GLU A 76 2.87 6.06 -8.84
N SER A 77 3.67 7.13 -8.74
CA SER A 77 5.08 7.15 -9.10
C SER A 77 5.89 7.94 -8.07
N ILE A 78 7.20 7.70 -8.03
CA ILE A 78 8.18 8.45 -7.25
C ILE A 78 9.13 9.29 -8.11
N THR A 79 8.97 9.25 -9.44
CA THR A 79 9.69 10.12 -10.36
C THR A 79 8.78 11.26 -10.77
N GLN A 80 9.31 12.49 -10.88
CA GLN A 80 8.51 13.63 -11.32
C GLN A 80 7.95 13.39 -12.73
N GLU A 81 8.73 12.78 -13.62
CA GLU A 81 8.30 12.37 -14.96
C GLU A 81 7.09 11.42 -14.93
N GLY A 82 7.08 10.42 -14.04
CA GLY A 82 5.93 9.54 -13.88
C GLY A 82 4.73 10.24 -13.25
N LEU A 83 4.95 11.13 -12.26
CA LEU A 83 3.88 11.92 -11.64
C LEU A 83 3.22 12.87 -12.66
N ASP A 84 4.01 13.48 -13.54
CA ASP A 84 3.56 14.34 -14.63
C ASP A 84 2.76 13.54 -15.66
N ALA A 85 3.22 12.33 -16.01
CA ALA A 85 2.50 11.40 -16.90
C ALA A 85 1.12 10.98 -16.35
N TYR A 86 0.98 10.88 -15.02
CA TYR A 86 -0.31 10.62 -14.36
C TYR A 86 -1.12 11.90 -14.05
N ASN A 87 -0.71 13.07 -14.58
CA ASN A 87 -1.36 14.37 -14.38
C ASN A 87 -1.55 14.75 -12.89
N LYS A 88 -0.65 14.28 -12.02
CA LYS A 88 -0.65 14.67 -10.60
C LYS A 88 0.23 15.88 -10.39
N LYS A 89 -0.37 16.97 -9.92
CA LYS A 89 0.34 18.19 -9.48
C LYS A 89 1.06 18.04 -8.13
N GLN A 90 1.43 16.81 -7.73
CA GLN A 90 2.10 16.52 -6.46
C GLN A 90 3.60 16.35 -6.70
N THR A 91 4.43 16.88 -5.81
CA THR A 91 5.88 16.67 -5.84
C THR A 91 6.28 15.54 -4.90
N VAL A 92 7.47 14.97 -5.10
CA VAL A 92 8.06 13.97 -4.19
C VAL A 92 8.19 14.53 -2.77
N GLU A 93 8.57 15.80 -2.62
CA GLU A 93 8.66 16.48 -1.32
C GLU A 93 7.30 16.55 -0.59
N HIS A 94 6.20 16.77 -1.32
CA HIS A 94 4.87 16.74 -0.71
C HIS A 94 4.55 15.36 -0.15
N ILE A 95 4.91 14.30 -0.89
CA ILE A 95 4.69 12.92 -0.47
C ILE A 95 5.46 12.62 0.82
N THR A 96 6.75 12.92 0.85
CA THR A 96 7.60 12.62 2.01
C THR A 96 7.17 13.40 3.25
N THR A 97 6.82 14.68 3.07
CA THR A 97 6.27 15.52 4.13
C THR A 97 4.93 14.97 4.64
N SER A 98 4.06 14.50 3.75
CA SER A 98 2.77 13.93 4.13
C SER A 98 2.92 12.66 4.98
N ILE A 99 3.85 11.78 4.62
CA ILE A 99 4.14 10.56 5.38
C ILE A 99 4.58 10.92 6.80
N LYS A 100 5.56 11.83 6.93
CA LYS A 100 6.05 12.30 8.23
C LYS A 100 4.92 12.91 9.07
N LEU A 101 4.11 13.77 8.46
CA LEU A 101 3.01 14.45 9.15
C LEU A 101 1.94 13.47 9.66
N LEU A 102 1.59 12.44 8.88
CA LEU A 102 0.68 11.39 9.33
C LEU A 102 1.26 10.61 10.51
N HIS A 103 2.54 10.27 10.46
CA HIS A 103 3.24 9.61 11.57
C HIS A 103 3.31 10.46 12.83
N ASP A 104 3.53 11.78 12.71
CA ASP A 104 3.53 12.73 13.83
C ASP A 104 2.17 12.74 14.58
N TYR A 105 1.09 12.35 13.89
CA TYR A 105 -0.26 12.18 14.47
C TYR A 105 -0.61 10.74 14.85
N GLY A 106 0.34 9.80 14.74
CA GLY A 106 0.16 8.38 15.07
C GLY A 106 -0.63 7.59 14.02
N ILE A 107 -0.79 8.15 12.81
CA ILE A 107 -1.53 7.53 11.70
C ILE A 107 -0.54 6.84 10.77
N ARG A 108 -0.77 5.56 10.49
CA ARG A 108 0.10 4.75 9.61
C ARG A 108 -0.22 4.98 8.13
N VAL A 109 0.75 4.69 7.28
CA VAL A 109 0.62 4.83 5.82
C VAL A 109 0.74 3.48 5.14
N HIS A 110 -0.30 3.10 4.38
CA HIS A 110 -0.21 2.08 3.35
C HIS A 110 0.08 2.77 2.00
N GLY A 111 1.27 2.56 1.45
CA GLY A 111 1.67 3.14 0.17
C GLY A 111 1.27 2.23 -1.00
N MET A 112 0.52 2.78 -1.95
CA MET A 112 0.09 2.11 -3.17
C MET A 112 0.83 2.73 -4.38
N PHE A 113 1.51 1.89 -5.14
CA PHE A 113 2.36 2.29 -6.27
C PHE A 113 1.97 1.50 -7.52
N VAL A 114 2.06 2.15 -8.68
CA VAL A 114 1.85 1.51 -9.98
C VAL A 114 3.18 1.53 -10.74
N VAL A 115 3.57 0.40 -11.32
CA VAL A 115 4.81 0.26 -12.09
C VAL A 115 4.52 -0.31 -13.48
N GLY A 116 5.40 -0.05 -14.44
CA GLY A 116 5.22 -0.45 -15.83
C GLY A 116 4.61 0.65 -16.70
N ALA A 117 4.67 1.90 -16.26
CA ALA A 117 4.45 3.05 -17.13
C ALA A 117 5.48 3.05 -18.27
N ASP A 118 5.19 3.81 -19.33
CA ASP A 118 6.08 3.92 -20.50
C ASP A 118 7.47 4.48 -20.15
N THR A 119 7.55 5.24 -19.06
CA THR A 119 8.78 5.85 -18.52
C THR A 119 9.48 4.95 -17.50
N ASP A 120 8.87 3.83 -17.09
CA ASP A 120 9.45 2.98 -16.06
C ASP A 120 10.57 2.10 -16.60
N THR A 121 11.68 2.07 -15.86
CA THR A 121 12.80 1.17 -16.08
C THR A 121 12.93 0.20 -14.90
N PRO A 122 13.72 -0.88 -15.00
CA PRO A 122 14.01 -1.73 -13.85
C PRO A 122 14.57 -0.95 -12.65
N GLU A 123 15.26 0.16 -12.90
CA GLU A 123 15.83 1.05 -11.89
C GLU A 123 14.75 1.86 -11.19
N THR A 124 13.75 2.39 -11.91
CA THR A 124 12.64 3.13 -11.29
C THR A 124 11.81 2.22 -10.38
N VAL A 125 11.53 0.98 -10.80
CA VAL A 125 10.84 -0.02 -9.97
C VAL A 125 11.62 -0.31 -8.67
N ARG A 126 12.95 -0.41 -8.74
CA ARG A 126 13.79 -0.60 -7.54
C ARG A 126 13.76 0.64 -6.64
N ALA A 127 13.86 1.82 -7.23
CA ALA A 127 13.84 3.08 -6.51
C ALA A 127 12.52 3.29 -5.74
N THR A 128 11.39 2.84 -6.27
CA THR A 128 10.08 2.90 -5.59
C THR A 128 10.10 2.22 -4.22
N VAL A 129 10.76 1.07 -4.10
CA VAL A 129 10.89 0.38 -2.80
C VAL A 129 11.95 0.99 -1.92
N ASP A 130 13.04 1.53 -2.49
CA ASP A 130 14.04 2.26 -1.71
C ASP A 130 13.41 3.48 -1.06
N PHE A 131 12.63 4.26 -1.82
CA PHE A 131 11.82 5.37 -1.32
C PHE A 131 10.87 4.95 -0.19
N ALA A 132 10.11 3.87 -0.39
CA ALA A 132 9.15 3.41 0.62
C ALA A 132 9.84 2.97 1.93
N ILE A 133 11.03 2.36 1.84
CA ILE A 133 11.84 1.99 3.01
C ILE A 133 12.41 3.24 3.68
N GLU A 134 13.01 4.15 2.91
CA GLU A 134 13.67 5.37 3.37
C GLU A 134 12.69 6.29 4.14
N HIS A 135 11.50 6.49 3.59
CA HIS A 135 10.48 7.38 4.19
C HIS A 135 9.55 6.66 5.17
N GLY A 136 9.82 5.39 5.50
CA GLY A 136 9.11 4.70 6.58
C GLY A 136 7.66 4.35 6.29
N VAL A 137 7.29 4.15 5.02
CA VAL A 137 5.95 3.64 4.65
C VAL A 137 5.67 2.34 5.42
N ASP A 138 4.54 2.23 6.12
CA ASP A 138 4.28 1.13 7.06
C ASP A 138 4.02 -0.20 6.35
N THR A 139 3.20 -0.16 5.30
CA THR A 139 2.90 -1.32 4.43
C THR A 139 2.81 -0.85 2.98
N LEU A 140 3.10 -1.73 2.03
CA LEU A 140 3.25 -1.37 0.62
C LEU A 140 2.47 -2.33 -0.28
N GLN A 141 1.81 -1.77 -1.28
CA GLN A 141 1.30 -2.48 -2.44
C GLN A 141 1.97 -1.90 -3.69
N MET A 142 2.44 -2.78 -4.56
CA MET A 142 2.95 -2.42 -5.88
C MET A 142 2.17 -3.23 -6.89
N MET A 143 1.51 -2.54 -7.80
CA MET A 143 0.73 -3.15 -8.88
C MET A 143 1.38 -2.81 -10.21
N MET A 144 1.33 -3.74 -11.15
CA MET A 144 1.72 -3.47 -12.53
C MET A 144 0.56 -2.80 -13.26
N LEU A 145 0.90 -1.84 -14.11
CA LEU A 145 -0.05 -1.14 -14.94
C LEU A 145 -0.85 -2.16 -15.75
N THR A 146 -2.14 -2.20 -15.48
CA THR A 146 -3.07 -3.18 -16.04
C THR A 146 -4.06 -2.41 -16.90
N THR A 147 -4.16 -2.82 -18.16
CA THR A 147 -5.16 -2.24 -19.05
C THR A 147 -6.56 -2.73 -18.68
N LEU A 148 -7.53 -1.82 -18.61
CA LEU A 148 -8.92 -2.18 -18.29
C LEU A 148 -9.79 -2.03 -19.55
N PRO A 149 -10.45 -3.10 -20.03
CA PRO A 149 -11.27 -3.05 -21.23
C PRO A 149 -12.26 -1.89 -21.23
N GLY A 150 -12.30 -1.15 -22.34
CA GLY A 150 -13.18 0.01 -22.51
C GLY A 150 -12.60 1.34 -22.04
N THR A 151 -11.39 1.37 -21.47
CA THR A 151 -10.69 2.62 -21.16
C THR A 151 -9.92 3.15 -22.38
N ALA A 152 -9.65 4.47 -22.40
CA ALA A 152 -8.81 5.07 -23.45
C ALA A 152 -7.40 4.46 -23.47
N PHE A 153 -6.87 4.10 -22.29
CA PHE A 153 -5.59 3.42 -22.16
C PHE A 153 -5.61 2.02 -22.81
N ASP A 154 -6.71 1.27 -22.68
CA ASP A 154 -6.86 -0.03 -23.34
C ASP A 154 -6.92 0.07 -24.85
N ALA A 155 -7.69 1.02 -25.37
CA ALA A 155 -7.73 1.29 -26.80
C ALA A 155 -6.32 1.62 -27.34
N GLN A 156 -5.55 2.44 -26.62
CA GLN A 156 -4.17 2.76 -26.97
C GLN A 156 -3.26 1.52 -26.94
N MET A 157 -3.24 0.76 -25.84
CA MET A 157 -2.38 -0.42 -25.70
C MET A 157 -2.68 -1.48 -26.76
N ARG A 158 -3.97 -1.67 -27.12
CA ARG A 158 -4.37 -2.59 -28.19
C ARG A 158 -3.95 -2.09 -29.57
N ALA A 159 -4.11 -0.80 -29.85
CA ALA A 159 -3.64 -0.20 -31.11
C ALA A 159 -2.12 -0.32 -31.28
N GLU A 160 -1.36 -0.19 -30.20
CA GLU A 160 0.10 -0.38 -30.18
C GLU A 160 0.52 -1.87 -30.19
N GLY A 161 -0.42 -2.82 -30.14
CA GLY A 161 -0.13 -4.27 -30.08
C GLY A 161 0.56 -4.69 -28.78
N ARG A 162 0.32 -3.98 -27.69
CA ARG A 162 1.02 -4.14 -26.40
C ARG A 162 0.25 -4.94 -25.36
N VAL A 163 -1.00 -5.35 -25.62
CA VAL A 163 -1.75 -6.25 -24.73
C VAL A 163 -1.29 -7.68 -24.98
N LEU A 164 -0.84 -8.38 -23.92
CA LEU A 164 -0.23 -9.71 -24.01
C LEU A 164 -1.25 -10.85 -23.96
N THR A 165 -2.40 -10.63 -23.32
CA THR A 165 -3.41 -11.67 -23.09
C THR A 165 -4.81 -11.07 -22.88
N ASP A 166 -5.83 -11.81 -23.29
CA ASP A 166 -7.25 -11.53 -22.99
C ASP A 166 -7.79 -12.46 -21.88
N ASP A 167 -6.92 -13.21 -21.19
CA ASP A 167 -7.29 -13.92 -19.97
C ASP A 167 -7.51 -12.92 -18.83
N TYR A 168 -8.76 -12.55 -18.62
CA TYR A 168 -9.17 -11.61 -17.58
C TYR A 168 -8.90 -12.09 -16.15
N SER A 169 -8.59 -13.38 -15.93
CA SER A 169 -8.15 -13.85 -14.61
C SER A 169 -6.80 -13.26 -14.18
N LEU A 170 -6.00 -12.78 -15.15
CA LEU A 170 -4.69 -12.13 -14.93
C LEU A 170 -4.79 -10.60 -14.78
N TYR A 171 -5.98 -10.01 -14.91
CA TYR A 171 -6.19 -8.55 -14.82
C TYR A 171 -6.35 -8.10 -13.36
N ASP A 172 -5.37 -8.47 -12.52
CA ASP A 172 -5.40 -8.31 -11.06
C ASP A 172 -4.39 -7.28 -10.53
N GLY A 173 -3.63 -6.63 -11.42
CA GLY A 173 -2.53 -5.73 -11.08
C GLY A 173 -1.28 -6.43 -10.55
N HIS A 174 -1.27 -7.76 -10.47
CA HIS A 174 -0.14 -8.57 -9.98
C HIS A 174 0.46 -9.49 -11.05
N HIS A 175 -0.16 -9.57 -12.21
CA HIS A 175 0.39 -10.15 -13.44
C HIS A 175 0.67 -9.08 -14.50
N CYS A 176 1.81 -9.21 -15.18
CA CYS A 176 2.20 -8.34 -16.28
C CYS A 176 1.43 -8.73 -17.53
N ILE A 177 0.40 -7.97 -17.90
CA ILE A 177 -0.44 -8.23 -19.07
C ILE A 177 -0.19 -7.26 -20.23
N ILE A 178 0.76 -6.34 -20.07
CA ILE A 178 1.15 -5.37 -21.10
C ILE A 178 2.64 -5.49 -21.42
N GLN A 179 3.02 -5.09 -22.63
CA GLN A 179 4.41 -4.95 -23.07
C GLN A 179 4.94 -3.56 -22.66
N PRO A 180 5.86 -3.44 -21.67
CA PRO A 180 6.44 -2.15 -21.30
C PRO A 180 7.47 -1.68 -22.35
N LYS A 181 7.66 -0.36 -22.50
CA LYS A 181 8.55 0.21 -23.53
C LYS A 181 10.04 0.04 -23.21
N LEU A 182 10.43 0.13 -21.94
CA LEU A 182 11.84 0.21 -21.51
C LEU A 182 12.35 -1.05 -20.81
N MET A 183 11.59 -2.15 -20.82
CA MET A 183 12.03 -3.45 -20.31
C MET A 183 11.25 -4.60 -20.94
N THR A 184 11.61 -5.85 -20.64
CA THR A 184 10.77 -7.00 -21.03
C THR A 184 9.62 -7.19 -20.02
N PRO A 185 8.48 -7.78 -20.43
CA PRO A 185 7.39 -8.13 -19.52
C PRO A 185 7.86 -8.98 -18.33
N TYR A 186 8.72 -9.97 -18.60
CA TYR A 186 9.36 -10.80 -17.58
C TYR A 186 10.18 -9.97 -16.59
N ARG A 187 10.93 -8.98 -17.08
CA ARG A 187 11.73 -8.12 -16.22
C ARG A 187 10.85 -7.29 -15.28
N LEU A 188 9.75 -6.72 -15.78
CA LEU A 188 8.79 -5.98 -14.97
C LEU A 188 8.17 -6.87 -13.87
N GLN A 189 7.68 -8.05 -14.23
CA GLN A 189 7.11 -9.03 -13.30
C GLN A 189 8.11 -9.39 -12.18
N MET A 190 9.34 -9.76 -12.56
CA MET A 190 10.36 -10.21 -11.62
C MET A 190 10.87 -9.08 -10.72
N GLU A 191 11.09 -7.88 -11.26
CA GLU A 191 11.51 -6.73 -10.44
C GLU A 191 10.39 -6.36 -9.45
N THR A 192 9.12 -6.35 -9.87
CA THR A 192 8.00 -6.08 -8.97
C THR A 192 7.97 -7.07 -7.79
N TRP A 193 8.00 -8.38 -8.08
CA TRP A 193 8.00 -9.42 -7.05
C TRP A 193 9.20 -9.35 -6.11
N LYS A 194 10.42 -9.20 -6.67
CA LYS A 194 11.66 -9.10 -5.88
C LYS A 194 11.61 -7.89 -4.94
N ASN A 195 11.19 -6.73 -5.45
CA ASN A 195 11.14 -5.50 -4.68
C ASN A 195 10.05 -5.54 -3.59
N MET A 196 8.87 -6.11 -3.87
CA MET A 196 7.88 -6.37 -2.81
C MET A 196 8.43 -7.32 -1.74
N LEU A 197 9.08 -8.43 -2.12
CA LEU A 197 9.70 -9.36 -1.17
C LEU A 197 10.86 -8.72 -0.36
N ARG A 198 11.57 -7.74 -0.95
CA ARG A 198 12.60 -6.93 -0.30
C ARG A 198 11.98 -6.02 0.78
N PHE A 199 10.91 -5.30 0.44
CA PHE A 199 10.18 -4.47 1.40
C PHE A 199 9.67 -5.28 2.60
N TYR A 200 9.14 -6.48 2.33
CA TYR A 200 8.66 -7.44 3.32
C TYR A 200 9.72 -8.45 3.79
N SER A 201 11.03 -8.13 3.72
CA SER A 201 12.09 -9.04 4.17
C SER A 201 11.99 -9.34 5.67
N LYS A 202 12.47 -10.51 6.13
CA LYS A 202 12.39 -10.90 7.56
C LYS A 202 13.13 -9.95 8.51
N LYS A 203 14.16 -9.26 8.02
CA LYS A 203 14.94 -8.31 8.83
C LYS A 203 14.08 -7.11 9.22
N THR A 204 13.18 -6.67 8.34
CA THR A 204 12.40 -5.45 8.53
C THR A 204 11.38 -5.55 9.67
N PRO A 205 10.51 -6.58 9.76
CA PRO A 205 9.60 -6.78 10.91
C PRO A 205 10.32 -6.87 12.25
N TRP A 206 11.48 -7.52 12.30
CA TRP A 206 12.25 -7.70 13.52
C TRP A 206 12.82 -6.37 14.03
N GLU A 207 13.45 -5.59 13.16
CA GLU A 207 13.98 -4.28 13.52
C GLU A 207 12.87 -3.27 13.85
N LEU A 208 11.76 -3.30 13.11
CA LEU A 208 10.56 -2.53 13.45
C LEU A 208 9.99 -2.92 14.81
N GLY A 209 9.80 -4.22 15.05
CA GLY A 209 9.28 -4.72 16.34
C GLY A 209 10.15 -4.31 17.53
N LYS A 210 11.48 -4.38 17.40
CA LYS A 210 12.40 -3.88 18.43
C LYS A 210 12.26 -2.38 18.66
N LYS A 211 12.23 -1.59 17.57
CA LYS A 211 12.09 -0.13 17.64
C LYS A 211 10.80 0.23 18.37
N GLU A 212 9.70 -0.40 17.99
CA GLU A 212 8.37 -0.19 18.57
C GLU A 212 8.28 -0.63 20.03
N ILE A 213 8.85 -1.77 20.40
CA ILE A 213 8.94 -2.22 21.80
C ILE A 213 9.74 -1.22 22.65
N ARG A 214 10.88 -0.73 22.13
CA ARG A 214 11.70 0.25 22.86
C ARG A 214 10.98 1.59 23.04
N ALA A 215 10.32 2.09 22.00
CA ALA A 215 9.56 3.33 22.05
C ALA A 215 8.38 3.24 23.03
N ASN A 216 7.76 2.07 23.14
CA ASN A 216 6.57 1.83 23.97
C ASN A 216 6.86 0.95 25.20
N LEU A 217 8.09 0.97 25.72
CA LEU A 217 8.56 0.05 26.76
C LEU A 217 7.61 0.01 27.98
N TRP A 218 7.12 1.16 28.41
CA TRP A 218 6.16 1.26 29.54
C TRP A 218 4.84 0.53 29.29
N GLN A 219 4.34 0.53 28.05
CA GLN A 219 3.12 -0.19 27.69
C GLN A 219 3.35 -1.70 27.69
N PHE A 220 4.54 -2.16 27.27
CA PHE A 220 4.93 -3.56 27.37
C PHE A 220 5.17 -4.02 28.80
N LEU A 221 5.82 -3.21 29.63
CA LEU A 221 6.01 -3.52 31.06
C LEU A 221 4.67 -3.68 31.77
N ARG A 222 3.64 -2.93 31.37
CA ARG A 222 2.28 -3.12 31.88
C ARG A 222 1.68 -4.49 31.53
N LEU A 223 2.06 -5.13 30.43
CA LEU A 223 1.61 -6.50 30.13
C LEU A 223 2.09 -7.50 31.18
N LEU A 224 3.21 -7.22 31.87
CA LEU A 224 3.70 -8.05 32.98
C LEU A 224 2.76 -8.03 34.19
N THR A 225 1.90 -7.01 34.31
CA THR A 225 0.88 -6.94 35.37
C THR A 225 -0.33 -7.85 35.08
N GLU A 226 -0.45 -8.37 33.85
CA GLU A 226 -1.53 -9.27 33.48
C GLU A 226 -1.26 -10.70 33.98
N VAL A 227 -1.67 -10.99 35.21
CA VAL A 227 -1.42 -12.26 35.92
C VAL A 227 -1.79 -13.50 35.08
N LYS A 228 -2.95 -13.48 34.39
CA LYS A 228 -3.39 -14.61 33.55
C LYS A 228 -2.46 -14.85 32.36
N PHE A 229 -1.98 -13.79 31.73
CA PHE A 229 -1.03 -13.87 30.62
C PHE A 229 0.32 -14.40 31.11
N MET A 230 0.89 -13.80 32.16
CA MET A 230 2.20 -14.19 32.70
C MET A 230 2.23 -15.65 33.18
N ARG A 231 1.17 -16.12 33.82
CA ARG A 231 1.06 -17.52 34.27
C ARG A 231 1.04 -18.52 33.09
N ASN A 232 0.49 -18.12 31.94
CA ASN A 232 0.37 -18.98 30.76
C ASN A 232 1.51 -18.78 29.74
N LEU A 233 2.32 -17.73 29.89
CA LEU A 233 3.42 -17.42 28.98
C LEU A 233 4.43 -18.58 28.85
N PRO A 234 4.88 -19.27 29.92
CA PRO A 234 5.78 -20.42 29.76
C PRO A 234 5.18 -21.55 28.93
N LYS A 235 3.86 -21.79 29.07
CA LYS A 235 3.13 -22.79 28.28
C LYS A 235 3.01 -22.36 26.82
N ALA A 236 2.74 -21.07 26.56
CA ALA A 236 2.69 -20.52 25.22
C ALA A 236 4.06 -20.62 24.51
N VAL A 237 5.15 -20.28 25.22
CA VAL A 237 6.52 -20.42 24.70
C VAL A 237 6.84 -21.89 24.42
N ARG A 238 6.49 -22.81 25.32
CA ARG A 238 6.67 -24.25 25.09
C ARG A 238 5.94 -24.72 23.83
N LEU A 239 4.67 -24.34 23.65
CA LEU A 239 3.89 -24.67 22.45
C LEU A 239 4.53 -24.11 21.17
N TRP A 240 5.11 -22.92 21.24
CA TRP A 240 5.81 -22.32 20.11
C TRP A 240 7.10 -23.10 19.76
N LEU A 241 7.91 -23.44 20.77
CA LEU A 241 9.13 -24.23 20.60
C LEU A 241 8.86 -25.66 20.12
N THR A 242 7.70 -26.23 20.43
CA THR A 242 7.26 -27.55 19.94
C THR A 242 6.52 -27.50 18.60
N ASN A 243 6.73 -26.45 17.80
CA ASN A 243 6.16 -26.26 16.47
C ASN A 243 4.60 -26.26 16.43
N ARG A 244 3.95 -25.79 17.50
CA ARG A 244 2.49 -25.58 17.60
C ARG A 244 2.16 -24.08 17.74
N PRO A 245 2.54 -23.23 16.77
CA PRO A 245 2.41 -21.77 16.89
C PRO A 245 0.94 -21.32 16.97
N SER A 246 0.02 -21.96 16.26
CA SER A 246 -1.41 -21.61 16.27
C SER A 246 -2.05 -21.74 17.65
N GLU A 247 -1.65 -22.75 18.41
CA GLU A 247 -2.13 -22.98 19.78
C GLU A 247 -1.48 -22.04 20.78
N SER A 248 -0.19 -21.73 20.59
CA SER A 248 0.51 -20.69 21.35
C SER A 248 -0.21 -19.33 21.21
N PHE A 249 -0.51 -18.92 19.97
CA PHE A 249 -1.25 -17.68 19.70
C PHE A 249 -2.66 -17.71 20.29
N ARG A 250 -3.38 -18.83 20.19
CA ARG A 250 -4.72 -18.98 20.77
C ARG A 250 -4.67 -18.79 22.29
N LEU A 251 -3.70 -19.42 22.95
CA LEU A 251 -3.52 -19.31 24.41
C LEU A 251 -3.17 -17.89 24.84
N ILE A 252 -2.27 -17.21 24.12
CA ILE A 252 -1.95 -15.80 24.39
C ILE A 252 -3.22 -14.93 24.25
N ARG A 253 -3.95 -15.09 23.15
CA ARG A 253 -5.15 -14.30 22.85
C ARG A 253 -6.27 -14.46 23.88
N THR A 254 -6.40 -15.65 24.49
CA THR A 254 -7.43 -15.91 25.50
C THR A 254 -7.02 -15.53 26.92
N THR A 255 -5.73 -15.31 27.16
CA THR A 255 -5.18 -15.05 28.51
C THR A 255 -4.85 -13.58 28.75
N ILE A 256 -4.58 -12.84 27.69
CA ILE A 256 -4.33 -11.40 27.74
C ILE A 256 -5.65 -10.62 27.62
N SER A 257 -5.73 -9.47 28.29
CA SER A 257 -6.91 -8.62 28.29
C SER A 257 -7.16 -8.01 26.90
N ARG A 258 -8.37 -7.51 26.64
CA ARG A 258 -8.67 -6.75 25.41
C ARG A 258 -7.74 -5.54 25.27
N ARG A 259 -7.41 -4.89 26.38
CA ARG A 259 -6.49 -3.75 26.43
C ARG A 259 -5.06 -4.18 26.10
N GLY A 260 -4.57 -5.27 26.66
CA GLY A 260 -3.24 -5.82 26.36
C GLY A 260 -3.12 -6.29 24.90
N MET A 261 -4.15 -6.96 24.36
CA MET A 261 -4.21 -7.27 22.92
C MET A 261 -4.15 -6.01 22.06
N ARG A 262 -4.87 -4.95 22.44
CA ARG A 262 -4.86 -3.68 21.73
C ARG A 262 -3.46 -3.07 21.70
N THR A 263 -2.76 -3.03 22.84
CA THR A 263 -1.35 -2.60 22.91
C THR A 263 -0.44 -3.41 21.98
N ILE A 264 -0.58 -4.74 21.98
CA ILE A 264 0.21 -5.60 21.07
C ILE A 264 -0.09 -5.28 19.61
N TYR A 265 -1.36 -5.15 19.22
CA TYR A 265 -1.73 -4.86 17.83
C TYR A 265 -1.34 -3.45 17.40
N GLU A 266 -1.46 -2.46 18.27
CA GLU A 266 -1.03 -1.09 17.96
C GLU A 266 0.48 -1.04 17.79
N THR A 267 1.24 -1.72 18.65
CA THR A 267 2.70 -1.60 18.64
C THR A 267 3.38 -2.56 17.65
N LEU A 268 2.93 -3.81 17.57
CA LEU A 268 3.52 -4.84 16.70
C LEU A 268 2.71 -5.09 15.43
N GLY A 269 1.58 -4.40 15.24
CA GLY A 269 0.69 -4.61 14.10
C GLY A 269 1.40 -4.56 12.78
N VAL A 270 2.21 -3.53 12.54
CA VAL A 270 2.98 -3.37 11.29
C VAL A 270 3.97 -4.52 11.08
N ALA A 271 4.72 -4.91 12.12
CA ALA A 271 5.65 -6.03 12.04
C ALA A 271 4.92 -7.35 11.71
N ILE A 272 3.78 -7.60 12.35
CA ILE A 272 2.92 -8.76 12.09
C ILE A 272 2.38 -8.72 10.66
N PHE A 273 1.86 -7.58 10.22
CA PHE A 273 1.35 -7.39 8.86
C PHE A 273 2.44 -7.58 7.83
N ARG A 274 3.66 -7.10 8.06
CA ARG A 274 4.77 -7.30 7.13
C ARG A 274 5.22 -8.76 7.04
N ALA A 275 5.26 -9.47 8.18
CA ALA A 275 5.55 -10.90 8.18
C ALA A 275 4.46 -11.71 7.46
N TYR A 276 3.19 -11.34 7.66
CA TYR A 276 2.05 -11.92 6.95
C TYR A 276 2.10 -11.62 5.45
N GLY A 277 2.36 -10.37 5.06
CA GLY A 277 2.50 -9.92 3.67
C GLY A 277 3.60 -10.70 2.95
N ARG A 278 4.76 -10.91 3.58
CA ARG A 278 5.81 -11.79 3.03
C ARG A 278 5.28 -13.20 2.74
N LYS A 279 4.56 -13.80 3.68
CA LYS A 279 4.02 -15.16 3.53
C LYS A 279 3.01 -15.22 2.37
N GLN A 280 2.17 -14.19 2.21
CA GLN A 280 1.23 -14.13 1.10
C GLN A 280 1.92 -13.92 -0.24
N LEU A 281 2.93 -13.06 -0.31
CA LEU A 281 3.73 -12.88 -1.52
C LEU A 281 4.42 -14.17 -1.95
N LEU A 282 5.05 -14.90 -1.02
CA LEU A 282 5.66 -16.18 -1.35
C LEU A 282 4.66 -17.20 -1.89
N LYS A 283 3.45 -17.25 -1.31
CA LYS A 283 2.38 -18.10 -1.82
C LYS A 283 1.95 -17.70 -3.22
N PHE A 284 1.78 -16.40 -3.46
CA PHE A 284 1.40 -15.87 -4.76
C PHE A 284 2.46 -16.19 -5.82
N THR A 285 3.75 -16.00 -5.52
CA THR A 285 4.84 -16.34 -6.45
C THR A 285 5.01 -17.83 -6.71
N ASP A 286 4.38 -18.70 -5.90
CA ASP A 286 4.39 -20.16 -6.06
C ASP A 286 3.07 -20.69 -6.68
N GLN A 287 2.13 -19.82 -7.07
CA GLN A 287 0.87 -20.24 -7.70
C GLN A 287 1.11 -20.84 -9.09
N PRO A 288 0.53 -22.01 -9.42
CA PRO A 288 0.70 -22.63 -10.73
C PRO A 288 0.36 -21.71 -11.89
N GLU A 289 -0.77 -20.99 -11.80
CA GLU A 289 -1.26 -20.07 -12.82
C GLU A 289 -0.26 -18.92 -13.04
N SER A 290 0.25 -18.32 -11.96
CA SER A 290 1.26 -17.27 -12.02
C SER A 290 2.56 -17.76 -12.64
N MET A 291 2.96 -19.01 -12.39
CA MET A 291 4.18 -19.60 -12.95
C MET A 291 4.04 -19.93 -14.44
N VAL A 292 2.88 -20.40 -14.88
CA VAL A 292 2.58 -20.59 -16.31
C VAL A 292 2.68 -19.26 -17.05
N HIS A 293 1.99 -18.22 -16.56
CA HIS A 293 2.08 -16.87 -17.14
C HIS A 293 3.52 -16.34 -17.16
N LEU A 294 4.26 -16.53 -16.06
CA LEU A 294 5.66 -16.11 -15.96
C LEU A 294 6.54 -16.77 -17.04
N ASP A 295 6.33 -18.06 -17.34
CA ASP A 295 7.08 -18.79 -18.36
C ASP A 295 6.71 -18.36 -19.79
N GLU A 296 5.46 -17.96 -20.03
CA GLU A 296 5.01 -17.37 -21.30
C GLU A 296 5.71 -16.02 -21.54
N ILE A 297 5.62 -15.10 -20.58
CA ILE A 297 6.20 -13.76 -20.73
C ILE A 297 7.75 -13.78 -20.71
N ARG A 298 8.38 -14.82 -20.16
CA ARG A 298 9.85 -15.01 -20.18
C ARG A 298 10.39 -15.12 -21.60
N ARG A 299 9.60 -15.63 -22.54
CA ARG A 299 10.01 -15.85 -23.94
C ARG A 299 9.84 -14.61 -24.82
N LEU A 300 9.16 -13.58 -24.31
CA LEU A 300 8.88 -12.36 -25.06
C LEU A 300 10.12 -11.44 -25.11
N PRO A 301 10.42 -10.85 -26.27
CA PRO A 301 11.52 -9.89 -26.41
C PRO A 301 11.18 -8.54 -25.75
N ALA A 302 12.16 -7.64 -25.73
CA ALA A 302 11.91 -6.24 -25.42
C ALA A 302 11.00 -5.61 -26.48
N TRP A 303 10.26 -4.56 -26.11
CA TRP A 303 9.39 -3.88 -27.05
C TRP A 303 10.21 -3.27 -28.19
N THR A 304 9.68 -3.40 -29.40
CA THR A 304 10.19 -2.69 -30.58
C THR A 304 9.03 -1.84 -31.10
N PRO A 305 9.23 -0.52 -31.28
CA PRO A 305 8.19 0.31 -31.88
C PRO A 305 7.79 -0.24 -33.25
N PRO A 306 6.51 -0.20 -33.63
CA PRO A 306 6.12 -0.43 -35.01
C PRO A 306 6.95 0.48 -35.92
N ALA A 307 7.41 -0.02 -37.07
CA ALA A 307 8.06 0.83 -38.06
C ALA A 307 7.13 2.01 -38.38
N GLU A 308 7.64 3.25 -38.27
CA GLU A 308 6.87 4.44 -38.60
C GLU A 308 6.32 4.26 -40.02
N SER A 309 5.00 4.09 -40.13
CA SER A 309 4.34 4.30 -41.41
C SER A 309 4.60 5.74 -41.79
N GLU A 310 5.20 5.99 -42.96
CA GLU A 310 5.37 7.33 -43.53
C GLU A 310 4.13 8.18 -43.26
N PRO A 311 4.29 9.45 -42.84
CA PRO A 311 3.15 10.28 -42.47
C PRO A 311 2.27 10.50 -43.70
N GLN A 312 1.19 9.73 -43.84
CA GLN A 312 0.08 10.11 -44.68
C GLN A 312 -0.52 11.36 -44.04
N GLY A 313 -0.35 12.50 -44.71
CA GLY A 313 -0.86 13.79 -44.25
C GLY A 313 -2.34 13.69 -43.88
N GLN A 314 -2.61 13.72 -42.59
CA GLN A 314 -3.95 13.95 -42.06
C GLN A 314 -3.86 15.07 -41.04
N GLU A 315 -4.59 16.13 -41.35
CA GLU A 315 -4.73 17.33 -40.54
C GLU A 315 -5.08 17.00 -39.09
N SER A 316 -4.42 17.70 -38.18
CA SER A 316 -4.63 17.61 -36.74
C SER A 316 -6.08 18.03 -36.40
N PRO A 317 -6.92 17.19 -35.79
CA PRO A 317 -8.16 17.67 -35.22
C PRO A 317 -7.79 18.44 -33.94
N SER A 318 -7.95 19.76 -34.00
CA SER A 318 -7.87 20.63 -32.82
C SER A 318 -8.78 20.08 -31.72
N LEU A 319 -8.20 19.67 -30.59
CA LEU A 319 -8.93 19.44 -29.35
C LEU A 319 -9.51 20.78 -28.89
N LYS A 320 -10.75 21.07 -29.30
CA LYS A 320 -11.56 22.10 -28.67
C LYS A 320 -11.87 21.65 -27.25
N VAL A 321 -11.15 22.25 -26.33
CA VAL A 321 -11.46 22.33 -24.90
C VAL A 321 -12.92 22.74 -24.76
N LEU A 322 -13.74 21.87 -24.15
CA LEU A 322 -15.06 22.25 -23.67
C LEU A 322 -14.88 23.13 -22.43
N SER A 323 -15.37 24.37 -22.57
CA SER A 323 -15.49 25.42 -21.56
C SER A 323 -16.47 25.07 -20.44
#